data_AF-A0A9D5Q7E7-F1
#
_entry.id   AF-A0A9D5Q7E7-F1
#
_cell.length_a   1.000
_cell.length_b   1.000
_cell.length_c   1.000
_cell.angle_alpha   90.00
_cell.angle_beta   90.00
_cell.angle_gamma   90.00
#
_symmetry.space_group_name_H-M   'P 1'
#
loop_
_entity.id
_entity.type
_entity.pdbx_description
1 polymer ?
#
loop_
_entity_poly.entity_id
_entity_poly.type
_entity_poly.pdbx_seq_one_letter_code
_entity_poly.pdbx_strand_id
1 'polypeptide(L)'
;AFVRHVFYHVSGEVQAWQGAFDEHAFETAAAATYQTLRDLVPFLWREGNTYPESPVRLAQLFADGEVDFALSYNPADASKKIHDGLYPDTVRTFVFEEGTIANTHFVAIPFNASDKAGAMVVANFLLAPEAQFTKADPDVWGDLPVIDPTRLDDTWRTKFANQARGIATLSDEELQQHQLPEPPSEILIRLEKGWVQHVLKNR
;
A
#
# COMPACT_ATOMS: atom_id res chain seq x y z
N ALA A 1 -1.09 1.44 -6.96
CA ALA A 1 -2.20 1.23 -6.00
C ALA A 1 -3.49 1.92 -6.42
N PHE A 2 -3.53 3.25 -6.54
CA PHE A 2 -4.78 4.00 -6.78
C PHE A 2 -5.59 3.56 -8.01
N VAL A 3 -4.93 3.40 -9.18
CA VAL A 3 -5.59 2.93 -10.42
C VAL A 3 -6.31 1.59 -10.22
N ARG A 4 -5.76 0.70 -9.40
CA ARG A 4 -6.36 -0.61 -9.10
C ARG A 4 -7.59 -0.49 -8.19
N HIS A 5 -7.64 0.49 -7.29
CA HIS A 5 -8.84 0.78 -6.50
C HIS A 5 -9.96 1.29 -7.42
N VAL A 6 -9.64 2.21 -8.33
CA VAL A 6 -10.61 2.67 -9.33
C VAL A 6 -11.10 1.51 -10.18
N PHE A 7 -10.20 0.60 -10.59
CA PHE A 7 -10.60 -0.62 -11.29
C PHE A 7 -11.61 -1.42 -10.49
N TYR A 8 -11.33 -1.78 -9.23
CA TYR A 8 -12.29 -2.51 -8.39
C TYR A 8 -13.60 -1.77 -8.16
N HIS A 9 -13.56 -0.45 -7.96
CA HIS A 9 -14.76 0.36 -7.83
C HIS A 9 -15.69 0.23 -9.04
N VAL A 10 -15.13 0.28 -10.26
CA VAL A 10 -15.96 0.24 -11.49
C VAL A 10 -16.23 -1.16 -12.02
N SER A 11 -15.49 -2.17 -11.56
CA SER A 11 -15.49 -3.51 -12.16
C SER A 11 -16.37 -4.52 -11.42
N GLY A 12 -17.10 -4.07 -10.41
CA GLY A 12 -18.04 -4.89 -9.64
C GLY A 12 -17.35 -5.72 -8.56
N GLU A 13 -17.77 -6.98 -8.40
CA GLU A 13 -17.27 -7.82 -7.31
C GLU A 13 -15.78 -8.18 -7.49
N VAL A 14 -14.95 -7.83 -6.50
CA VAL A 14 -13.50 -8.10 -6.49
C VAL A 14 -13.17 -9.56 -6.74
N GLN A 15 -13.99 -10.50 -6.24
CA GLN A 15 -13.77 -11.94 -6.38
C GLN A 15 -13.88 -12.43 -7.84
N ALA A 16 -14.66 -11.76 -8.68
CA ALA A 16 -14.75 -12.08 -10.11
C ALA A 16 -13.39 -11.93 -10.81
N TRP A 17 -12.54 -11.05 -10.30
CA TRP A 17 -11.21 -10.75 -10.86
C TRP A 17 -10.07 -11.60 -10.29
N GLN A 18 -10.39 -12.50 -9.35
CA GLN A 18 -9.43 -13.45 -8.78
C GLN A 18 -9.50 -14.82 -9.46
N GLY A 19 -10.50 -15.04 -10.32
CA GLY A 19 -10.73 -16.27 -11.04
C GLY A 19 -10.02 -16.35 -12.40
N ALA A 20 -10.61 -17.13 -13.30
CA ALA A 20 -10.14 -17.20 -14.69
C ALA A 20 -10.30 -15.85 -15.39
N PHE A 21 -9.29 -15.45 -16.15
CA PHE A 21 -9.30 -14.19 -16.87
C PHE A 21 -10.31 -14.22 -18.02
N ASP A 22 -11.19 -13.21 -18.06
CA ASP A 22 -12.12 -12.94 -19.14
C ASP A 22 -11.72 -11.64 -19.84
N GLU A 23 -11.32 -11.74 -21.10
CA GLU A 23 -10.84 -10.62 -21.90
C GLU A 23 -11.94 -9.57 -22.12
N HIS A 24 -13.18 -9.98 -22.40
CA HIS A 24 -14.26 -9.04 -22.70
C HIS A 24 -14.72 -8.27 -21.45
N ALA A 25 -14.81 -8.98 -20.32
CA ALA A 25 -15.06 -8.34 -19.04
C ALA A 25 -13.95 -7.34 -18.71
N PHE A 26 -12.68 -7.75 -18.87
CA PHE A 26 -11.53 -6.90 -18.61
C PHE A 26 -11.53 -5.62 -19.46
N GLU A 27 -11.74 -5.73 -20.77
CA GLU A 27 -11.78 -4.57 -21.67
C GLU A 27 -12.86 -3.56 -21.25
N THR A 28 -14.04 -4.06 -20.86
CA THR A 28 -15.16 -3.23 -20.39
C THR A 28 -14.80 -2.50 -19.10
N ALA A 29 -14.28 -3.22 -18.10
CA ALA A 29 -13.88 -2.65 -16.82
C ALA A 29 -12.70 -1.69 -16.94
N ALA A 30 -11.70 -2.01 -17.76
CA ALA A 30 -10.55 -1.15 -18.02
C ALA A 30 -10.97 0.15 -18.71
N ALA A 31 -11.88 0.09 -19.70
CA ALA A 31 -12.42 1.29 -20.34
C ALA A 31 -13.12 2.21 -19.33
N ALA A 32 -13.96 1.65 -18.46
CA ALA A 32 -14.62 2.40 -17.37
C ALA A 32 -13.61 2.97 -16.36
N THR A 33 -12.54 2.23 -16.07
CA THR A 33 -11.46 2.66 -15.17
C THR A 33 -10.77 3.90 -15.73
N TYR A 34 -10.36 3.88 -17.00
CA TYR A 34 -9.70 5.02 -17.62
C TYR A 34 -10.62 6.21 -17.82
N GLN A 35 -11.92 5.97 -18.06
CA GLN A 35 -12.91 7.04 -18.10
C GLN A 35 -13.00 7.74 -16.75
N THR A 36 -13.17 6.99 -15.66
CA THR A 36 -13.22 7.54 -14.30
C THR A 36 -11.95 8.32 -13.95
N LEU A 37 -10.77 7.81 -14.33
CA LEU A 37 -9.50 8.50 -14.09
C LEU A 37 -9.37 9.81 -14.89
N ARG A 38 -9.95 9.90 -16.09
CA ARG A 38 -10.02 11.16 -16.86
C ARG A 38 -11.01 12.13 -16.24
N ASP A 39 -12.15 11.65 -15.75
CA ASP A 39 -13.17 12.49 -15.11
C ASP A 39 -12.66 13.10 -13.78
N LEU A 40 -11.66 12.47 -13.15
CA LEU A 40 -10.98 13.00 -11.96
C LEU A 40 -10.00 14.13 -12.26
N VAL A 41 -9.49 14.28 -13.49
CA VAL A 41 -8.42 15.23 -13.86
C VAL A 41 -8.65 16.66 -13.36
N PRO A 42 -9.85 17.25 -13.50
CA PRO A 42 -10.11 18.62 -13.04
C PRO A 42 -9.94 18.83 -11.52
N PHE A 43 -10.02 17.74 -10.74
CA PHE A 43 -9.92 17.76 -9.28
C PHE A 43 -8.51 17.40 -8.78
N LEU A 44 -7.59 17.04 -9.68
CA LEU A 44 -6.21 16.74 -9.31
C LEU A 44 -5.40 18.02 -9.13
N TRP A 45 -4.24 17.89 -8.49
CA TRP A 45 -3.29 18.99 -8.32
C TRP A 45 -3.05 19.74 -9.64
N ARG A 46 -3.27 21.06 -9.63
CA ARG A 46 -3.18 21.94 -10.81
C ARG A 46 -4.05 21.48 -11.98
N GLU A 47 -5.27 21.03 -11.69
CA GLU A 47 -6.25 20.55 -12.67
C GLU A 47 -5.69 19.42 -13.55
N GLY A 48 -4.75 18.63 -13.00
CA GLY A 48 -4.09 17.52 -13.68
C GLY A 48 -3.15 17.91 -14.83
N ASN A 49 -2.81 19.20 -14.98
CA ASN A 49 -1.78 19.66 -15.92
C ASN A 49 -0.38 19.10 -15.58
N THR A 50 -0.18 18.68 -14.33
CA THR A 50 1.03 18.00 -13.88
C THR A 50 0.69 17.05 -12.72
N TYR A 51 1.62 16.16 -12.40
CA TYR A 51 1.49 15.16 -11.34
C TYR A 51 2.79 15.14 -10.54
N PRO A 52 2.75 14.86 -9.23
CA PRO A 52 3.97 14.62 -8.46
C PRO A 52 4.74 13.45 -9.08
N GLU A 53 6.03 13.67 -9.32
CA GLU A 53 6.93 12.70 -9.95
C GLU A 53 7.28 11.52 -9.03
N SER A 54 7.01 11.64 -7.73
CA SER A 54 7.29 10.62 -6.75
C SER A 54 6.38 10.72 -5.53
N PRO A 55 6.24 9.64 -4.74
CA PRO A 55 5.58 9.69 -3.43
C PRO A 55 6.21 10.71 -2.47
N VAL A 56 7.53 10.90 -2.54
CA VAL A 56 8.24 11.91 -1.74
C VAL A 56 7.77 13.31 -2.10
N ARG A 57 7.62 13.61 -3.40
CA ARG A 57 7.09 14.90 -3.84
C ARG A 57 5.62 15.08 -3.45
N LEU A 58 4.79 14.04 -3.60
CA LEU A 58 3.39 14.09 -3.17
C LEU A 58 3.27 14.40 -1.67
N ALA A 59 4.12 13.80 -0.84
CA ALA A 59 4.17 14.09 0.59
C ALA A 59 4.54 15.55 0.88
N GLN A 60 5.51 16.12 0.16
CA GLN A 60 5.86 17.53 0.30
C GLN A 60 4.69 18.44 -0.10
N LEU A 61 4.00 18.15 -1.21
CA LEU A 61 2.82 18.92 -1.62
C LEU A 61 1.72 18.90 -0.55
N PHE A 62 1.51 17.75 0.08
CA PHE A 62 0.54 17.63 1.17
C PHE A 62 0.99 18.42 2.42
N ALA A 63 2.28 18.35 2.80
CA ALA A 63 2.83 19.15 3.90
C ALA A 63 2.72 20.66 3.64
N ASP A 64 2.90 21.08 2.39
CA ASP A 64 2.79 22.47 1.94
C ASP A 64 1.32 22.94 1.80
N GLY A 65 0.34 22.03 1.96
CA GLY A 65 -1.09 22.32 1.79
C GLY A 65 -1.53 22.53 0.33
N GLU A 66 -0.72 22.09 -0.64
CA GLU A 66 -1.06 22.15 -2.06
C GLU A 66 -2.03 21.04 -2.51
N VAL A 67 -2.17 19.97 -1.72
CA VAL A 67 -3.12 18.87 -1.95
C VAL A 67 -3.77 18.43 -0.63
N ASP A 68 -5.02 17.97 -0.70
CA ASP A 68 -5.77 17.50 0.46
C ASP A 68 -5.44 16.06 0.87
N PHE A 69 -4.84 15.27 -0.03
CA PHE A 69 -4.55 13.86 0.19
C PHE A 69 -3.15 13.48 -0.31
N ALA A 70 -2.43 12.72 0.53
CA ALA A 70 -1.26 11.96 0.12
C ALA A 70 -1.57 10.46 0.19
N LEU A 71 -1.01 9.69 -0.74
CA LEU A 71 -1.22 8.25 -0.83
C LEU A 71 0.02 7.52 -0.34
N SER A 72 -0.18 6.50 0.50
CA SER A 72 0.91 5.64 0.96
C SER A 72 0.51 4.17 0.93
N TYR A 73 1.51 3.31 0.78
CA TYR A 73 1.35 1.85 0.85
C TYR A 73 1.84 1.27 2.18
N ASN A 74 2.40 2.12 3.06
CA ASN A 74 2.84 1.73 4.40
C ASN A 74 1.87 2.33 5.44
N PRO A 75 1.19 1.51 6.27
CA PRO A 75 0.24 1.99 7.29
C PRO A 75 0.83 2.98 8.31
N ALA A 76 2.14 2.93 8.56
CA ALA A 76 2.80 3.83 9.52
C ALA A 76 3.38 5.10 8.91
N ASP A 77 3.26 5.29 7.60
CA ASP A 77 3.96 6.35 6.89
C ASP A 77 3.57 7.76 7.35
N ALA A 78 2.29 8.00 7.65
CA ALA A 78 1.84 9.28 8.19
C ALA A 78 2.40 9.53 9.60
N SER A 79 2.34 8.52 10.48
CA SER A 79 2.92 8.59 11.83
C SER A 79 4.42 8.87 11.78
N LYS A 80 5.16 8.23 10.86
CA LYS A 80 6.59 8.48 10.66
C LYS A 80 6.85 9.92 10.23
N LYS A 81 6.08 10.44 9.26
CA LYS A 81 6.23 11.84 8.81
C LYS A 81 5.85 12.87 9.88
N ILE A 82 4.92 12.53 10.78
CA ILE A 82 4.63 13.36 11.96
C ILE A 82 5.81 13.35 12.92
N HIS A 83 6.36 12.17 13.22
CA HIS A 83 7.54 12.03 14.07
C HIS A 83 8.74 12.82 13.52
N ASP A 84 8.98 12.73 12.21
CA ASP A 84 10.08 13.42 11.52
C ASP A 84 9.83 14.94 11.35
N GLY A 85 8.68 15.45 11.80
CA GLY A 85 8.31 16.87 11.75
C GLY A 85 7.88 17.39 10.38
N LEU A 86 7.66 16.51 9.41
CA LEU A 86 7.16 16.88 8.08
C LEU A 86 5.66 17.17 8.10
N TYR A 87 4.89 16.38 8.86
CA TYR A 87 3.43 16.53 8.97
C TYR A 87 3.04 17.05 10.35
N PRO A 88 1.98 17.88 10.47
CA PRO A 88 1.43 18.24 11.77
C PRO A 88 0.73 17.04 12.43
N ASP A 89 0.66 17.06 13.76
CA ASP A 89 0.04 16.00 14.57
C ASP A 89 -1.49 15.86 14.39
N THR A 90 -2.09 16.72 13.57
CA THR A 90 -3.50 16.68 13.16
C THR A 90 -3.76 15.76 11.96
N VAL A 91 -2.73 15.33 11.24
CA VAL A 91 -2.88 14.43 10.08
C VAL A 91 -3.35 13.06 10.53
N ARG A 92 -4.34 12.50 9.81
CA ARG A 92 -4.88 11.16 10.06
C ARG A 92 -4.91 10.36 8.76
N THR A 93 -4.81 9.04 8.89
CA THR A 93 -4.97 8.10 7.79
C THR A 93 -6.37 7.51 7.81
N PHE A 94 -6.82 7.04 6.64
CA PHE A 94 -8.06 6.29 6.50
C PHE A 94 -7.89 5.28 5.36
N VAL A 95 -8.76 4.28 5.36
CA VAL A 95 -8.95 3.32 4.26
C VAL A 95 -10.34 3.55 3.66
N PHE A 96 -10.54 3.17 2.40
CA PHE A 96 -11.85 3.28 1.76
C PHE A 96 -12.84 2.26 2.34
N GLU A 97 -14.12 2.64 2.47
CA GLU A 97 -15.20 1.75 2.92
C GLU A 97 -15.37 0.54 2.00
N GLU A 98 -15.18 0.72 0.68
CA GLU A 98 -15.22 -0.35 -0.32
C GLU A 98 -13.99 -1.28 -0.25
N GLY A 99 -13.02 -0.94 0.60
CA GLY A 99 -11.79 -1.68 0.81
C GLY A 99 -10.57 -1.01 0.20
N THR A 100 -9.40 -1.40 0.70
CA THR A 100 -8.08 -0.91 0.32
C THR A 100 -7.16 -2.08 0.02
N ILE A 101 -6.42 -1.99 -1.09
CA ILE A 101 -5.53 -3.05 -1.53
C ILE A 101 -4.43 -3.26 -0.48
N ALA A 102 -4.37 -4.49 0.01
CA ALA A 102 -3.32 -4.98 0.90
C ALA A 102 -2.35 -5.88 0.12
N ASN A 103 -1.09 -5.88 0.53
CA ASN A 103 -0.07 -6.74 -0.04
C ASN A 103 0.85 -7.25 1.08
N THR A 104 1.48 -8.40 0.81
CA THR A 104 2.55 -8.96 1.62
C THR A 104 3.84 -8.94 0.81
N HIS A 105 4.91 -8.37 1.37
CA HIS A 105 6.25 -8.49 0.81
C HIS A 105 6.94 -9.76 1.29
N PHE A 106 7.77 -10.33 0.42
CA PHE A 106 8.47 -11.60 0.69
C PHE A 106 9.97 -11.42 0.62
N VAL A 107 10.68 -12.17 1.47
CA VAL A 107 12.12 -12.38 1.37
C VAL A 107 12.35 -13.62 0.53
N ALA A 108 13.05 -13.48 -0.61
CA ALA A 108 13.35 -14.57 -1.53
C ALA A 108 14.85 -14.84 -1.63
N ILE A 109 15.23 -16.10 -1.80
CA ILE A 109 16.62 -16.52 -2.07
C ILE A 109 16.69 -16.96 -3.54
N PRO A 110 17.42 -16.23 -4.40
CA PRO A 110 17.56 -16.61 -5.80
C PRO A 110 18.18 -18.00 -5.99
N PHE A 111 17.76 -18.73 -7.03
CA PHE A 111 18.26 -20.08 -7.30
C PHE A 111 19.79 -20.13 -7.52
N ASN A 112 20.39 -19.01 -7.93
CA ASN A 112 21.81 -18.81 -8.20
C ASN A 112 22.54 -18.01 -7.10
N ALA A 113 21.96 -17.84 -5.90
CA ALA A 113 22.63 -17.19 -4.79
C ALA A 113 23.98 -17.87 -4.48
N SER A 114 25.05 -17.08 -4.39
CA SER A 114 26.41 -17.57 -4.13
C SER A 114 26.58 -18.16 -2.73
N ASP A 115 25.81 -17.67 -1.75
CA ASP A 115 25.74 -18.21 -0.39
C ASP A 115 24.29 -18.44 0.05
N LYS A 116 23.76 -19.62 -0.28
CA LYS A 116 22.39 -20.02 0.09
C LYS A 116 22.23 -20.26 1.59
N ALA A 117 23.26 -20.80 2.24
CA ALA A 117 23.21 -21.13 3.66
C ALA A 117 23.13 -19.85 4.50
N GLY A 118 24.01 -18.88 4.20
CA GLY A 118 23.98 -17.56 4.83
C GLY A 118 22.66 -16.83 4.58
N ALA A 119 22.14 -16.88 3.34
CA ALA A 119 20.86 -16.26 3.03
C ALA A 119 19.68 -16.88 3.81
N MET A 120 19.67 -18.20 4.02
CA MET A 120 18.67 -18.88 4.86
C MET A 120 18.75 -18.47 6.33
N VAL A 121 19.96 -18.27 6.86
CA VAL A 121 20.15 -17.77 8.24
C VAL A 121 19.58 -16.36 8.39
N VAL A 122 19.84 -15.47 7.43
CA VAL A 122 19.27 -14.10 7.45
C VAL A 122 17.75 -14.15 7.34
N ALA A 123 17.20 -14.95 6.42
CA ALA A 123 15.75 -15.09 6.28
C ALA A 123 15.09 -15.58 7.57
N ASN A 124 15.71 -16.53 8.28
CA ASN A 124 15.23 -16.99 9.57
C ASN A 124 15.33 -15.91 10.65
N PHE A 125 16.45 -15.17 10.71
CA PHE A 125 16.61 -14.06 11.64
C PHE A 125 15.57 -12.95 11.43
N LEU A 126 15.22 -12.64 10.19
CA LEU A 126 14.20 -11.63 9.90
C LEU A 126 12.83 -12.00 10.49
N LEU A 127 12.55 -13.28 10.76
CA LEU A 127 11.33 -13.74 11.44
C LEU A 127 11.44 -13.79 12.97
N ALA A 128 12.60 -13.48 13.54
CA ALA A 128 12.79 -13.50 14.99
C ALA A 128 11.95 -12.40 15.68
N PRO A 129 11.38 -12.67 16.87
CA PRO A 129 10.56 -11.70 17.59
C PRO A 129 11.23 -10.34 17.79
N GLU A 130 12.52 -10.30 18.12
CA GLU A 130 13.27 -9.06 18.30
C GLU A 130 13.44 -8.26 17.01
N ALA A 131 13.63 -8.93 15.88
CA ALA A 131 13.73 -8.28 14.58
C ALA A 131 12.38 -7.69 14.17
N GLN A 132 11.29 -8.44 14.37
CA GLN A 132 9.93 -8.01 14.06
C GLN A 132 9.44 -6.89 14.98
N PHE A 133 9.79 -6.92 16.27
CA PHE A 133 9.50 -5.85 17.20
C PHE A 133 10.22 -4.55 16.82
N THR A 134 11.52 -4.65 16.50
CA THR A 134 12.31 -3.50 16.02
C THR A 134 11.78 -2.96 14.69
N LYS A 135 11.37 -3.84 13.77
CA LYS A 135 10.75 -3.48 12.50
C LYS A 135 9.48 -2.65 12.70
N ALA A 136 8.64 -3.05 13.65
CA ALA A 136 7.37 -2.37 13.93
C ALA A 136 7.53 -1.05 14.68
N ASP A 137 8.73 -0.72 15.17
CA ASP A 137 9.00 0.53 15.86
C ASP A 137 8.96 1.71 14.87
N PRO A 138 8.04 2.68 15.05
CA PRO A 138 7.94 3.86 14.18
C PRO A 138 9.24 4.66 14.08
N ASP A 139 10.05 4.66 15.14
CA ASP A 139 11.32 5.39 15.20
C ASP A 139 12.41 4.72 14.35
N VAL A 140 12.21 3.45 13.96
CA VAL A 140 13.11 2.68 13.11
C VAL A 140 12.53 2.54 11.70
N TRP A 141 11.55 1.64 11.53
CA TRP A 141 10.92 1.35 10.24
C TRP A 141 9.41 1.56 10.30
N GLY A 142 8.75 1.10 11.36
CA GLY A 142 7.29 1.23 11.57
C GLY A 142 6.46 0.28 10.71
N ASP A 143 7.07 -0.71 10.05
CA ASP A 143 6.35 -1.65 9.19
C ASP A 143 5.79 -2.82 10.01
N LEU A 144 4.58 -3.27 9.67
CA LEU A 144 3.83 -4.21 10.49
C LEU A 144 4.58 -5.55 10.63
N PRO A 145 4.53 -6.19 11.82
CA PRO A 145 5.07 -7.54 11.99
C PRO A 145 4.37 -8.55 11.07
N VAL A 146 5.11 -9.55 10.61
CA VAL A 146 4.56 -10.69 9.82
C VAL A 146 4.40 -11.96 10.64
N ILE A 147 4.81 -11.93 11.91
CA ILE A 147 4.64 -13.03 12.86
C ILE A 147 3.38 -12.80 13.68
N ASP A 148 2.76 -13.89 14.11
CA ASP A 148 1.60 -13.87 15.00
C ASP A 148 2.09 -13.78 16.47
N PRO A 149 1.89 -12.62 17.16
CA PRO A 149 2.36 -12.45 18.53
C PRO A 149 1.69 -13.42 19.50
N THR A 150 0.48 -13.92 19.20
CA THR A 150 -0.26 -14.86 20.07
C THR A 150 0.41 -16.22 20.15
N ARG A 151 1.37 -16.50 19.28
CA ARG A 151 2.16 -17.75 19.27
C ARG A 151 3.51 -17.62 19.97
N LEU A 152 3.86 -16.42 20.46
CA LEU A 152 5.10 -16.15 21.19
C LEU A 152 4.93 -16.44 22.68
N ASP A 153 6.01 -16.33 23.46
CA ASP A 153 5.93 -16.34 24.92
C ASP A 153 5.30 -15.04 25.48
N ASP A 154 4.94 -15.07 26.77
CA ASP A 154 4.25 -13.96 27.43
C ASP A 154 5.04 -12.65 27.43
N THR A 155 6.38 -12.73 27.39
CA THR A 155 7.24 -11.53 27.35
C THR A 155 7.05 -10.81 26.03
N TRP A 156 7.13 -11.55 24.91
CA TRP A 156 6.93 -10.96 23.58
C TRP A 156 5.49 -10.54 23.33
N ARG A 157 4.50 -11.32 23.77
CA ARG A 157 3.08 -10.92 23.69
C ARG A 157 2.85 -9.57 24.34
N THR A 158 3.37 -9.38 25.55
CA THR A 158 3.26 -8.12 26.30
C THR A 158 3.98 -6.98 25.60
N LYS A 159 5.16 -7.23 25.02
CA LYS A 159 5.91 -6.22 24.26
C LYS A 159 5.11 -5.73 23.05
N PHE A 160 4.65 -6.64 22.19
CA PHE A 160 3.88 -6.27 20.99
C PHE A 160 2.56 -5.57 21.36
N ALA A 161 1.86 -6.02 22.40
CA ALA A 161 0.62 -5.39 22.84
C ALA A 161 0.80 -3.94 23.33
N ASN A 162 1.97 -3.60 23.87
CA ASN A 162 2.28 -2.27 24.38
C ASN A 162 3.04 -1.39 23.39
N GLN A 163 3.35 -1.90 22.19
CA GLN A 163 4.12 -1.16 21.21
C GLN A 163 3.29 -0.02 20.60
N ALA A 164 3.83 1.19 20.64
CA ALA A 164 3.20 2.33 20.02
C ALA A 164 3.23 2.19 18.49
N ARG A 165 2.06 2.35 17.86
CA ARG A 165 1.92 2.35 16.39
C ARG A 165 2.17 3.71 15.75
N GLY A 166 2.09 4.76 16.55
CA GLY A 166 2.02 6.14 16.10
C GLY A 166 0.58 6.64 15.95
N ILE A 167 0.40 7.95 16.12
CA ILE A 167 -0.92 8.58 16.31
C ILE A 167 -1.82 8.58 15.06
N ALA A 168 -1.24 8.33 13.90
CA ALA A 168 -1.91 8.34 12.60
C ALA A 168 -1.87 6.96 11.92
N THR A 169 -1.72 5.89 12.68
CA THR A 169 -1.70 4.51 12.18
C THR A 169 -2.95 3.78 12.64
N LEU A 170 -3.69 3.23 11.68
CA LEU A 170 -4.93 2.48 11.94
C LEU A 170 -4.64 1.18 12.71
N SER A 171 -5.68 0.62 13.34
CA SER A 171 -5.57 -0.67 14.00
C SER A 171 -5.44 -1.81 12.99
N ASP A 172 -4.82 -2.92 13.39
CA ASP A 172 -4.80 -4.14 12.55
C ASP A 172 -6.21 -4.61 12.19
N GLU A 173 -7.17 -4.47 13.10
CA GLU A 173 -8.57 -4.83 12.86
C GLU A 173 -9.14 -4.01 11.71
N GLU A 174 -8.97 -2.69 11.75
CA GLU A 174 -9.46 -1.78 10.70
C GLU A 174 -8.82 -2.09 9.35
N LEU A 175 -7.50 -2.31 9.34
CA LEU A 175 -6.75 -2.66 8.13
C LEU A 175 -7.18 -4.03 7.56
N GLN A 176 -7.40 -5.02 8.42
CA GLN A 176 -7.82 -6.37 8.01
C GLN A 176 -9.26 -6.40 7.49
N GLN A 177 -10.17 -5.66 8.12
CA GLN A 177 -11.57 -5.59 7.72
C GLN A 177 -11.75 -4.98 6.32
N HIS A 178 -10.88 -4.04 5.96
CA HIS A 178 -10.94 -3.35 4.67
C HIS A 178 -9.97 -3.92 3.62
N GLN A 179 -9.29 -5.03 3.87
CA GLN A 179 -8.29 -5.52 2.91
C GLN A 179 -8.92 -6.00 1.60
N LEU A 180 -8.34 -5.58 0.48
CA LEU A 180 -8.59 -6.14 -0.85
C LEU A 180 -7.34 -6.86 -1.35
N PRO A 181 -7.48 -8.02 -2.03
CA PRO A 181 -6.36 -8.67 -2.69
C PRO A 181 -5.79 -7.80 -3.80
N GLU A 182 -4.51 -8.01 -4.13
CA GLU A 182 -3.96 -7.51 -5.39
C GLU A 182 -4.64 -8.20 -6.58
N PRO A 183 -4.93 -7.49 -7.69
CA PRO A 183 -5.34 -8.14 -8.93
C PRO A 183 -4.23 -9.08 -9.43
N PRO A 184 -4.57 -10.18 -10.12
CA PRO A 184 -3.58 -11.02 -10.80
C PRO A 184 -2.63 -10.22 -11.70
N SER A 185 -1.37 -10.68 -11.80
CA SER A 185 -0.30 -9.96 -12.53
C SER A 185 -0.66 -9.64 -13.98
N GLU A 186 -1.44 -10.49 -14.64
CA GLU A 186 -1.89 -10.23 -16.02
C GLU A 186 -2.77 -8.97 -16.11
N ILE A 187 -3.74 -8.80 -15.20
CA ILE A 187 -4.62 -7.61 -15.13
C ILE A 187 -3.77 -6.37 -14.82
N LEU A 188 -2.88 -6.48 -13.83
CA LEU A 188 -1.93 -5.43 -13.43
C LEU A 188 -1.14 -4.88 -14.62
N ILE A 189 -0.46 -5.76 -15.36
CA ILE A 189 0.39 -5.38 -16.50
C ILE A 189 -0.45 -4.70 -17.60
N ARG A 190 -1.66 -5.19 -17.86
CA ARG A 190 -2.56 -4.62 -18.86
C ARG A 190 -3.10 -3.25 -18.42
N LEU A 191 -3.47 -3.09 -17.15
CA LEU A 191 -3.91 -1.80 -16.58
C LEU A 191 -2.81 -0.74 -16.65
N GLU A 192 -1.56 -1.10 -16.31
CA GLU A 192 -0.44 -0.17 -16.38
C GLU A 192 -0.17 0.31 -17.82
N LYS A 193 -0.22 -0.60 -18.79
CA LYS A 193 -0.07 -0.25 -20.20
C LYS A 193 -1.20 0.68 -20.66
N GLY A 194 -2.45 0.37 -20.32
CA GLY A 194 -3.59 1.19 -20.72
C GLY A 194 -3.63 2.54 -20.02
N TRP A 195 -3.18 2.65 -18.77
CA TRP A 195 -3.00 3.95 -18.10
C TRP A 195 -2.12 4.90 -18.92
N VAL A 196 -0.98 4.40 -19.40
CA VAL A 196 -0.06 5.19 -20.23
C VAL A 196 -0.74 5.63 -21.53
N GLN A 197 -1.51 4.75 -22.16
CA GLN A 197 -2.14 4.99 -23.46
C GLN A 197 -3.37 5.90 -23.38
N HIS A 198 -4.19 5.78 -22.34
CA HIS A 198 -5.53 6.37 -22.28
C HIS A 198 -5.64 7.55 -21.29
N VAL A 199 -4.68 7.73 -20.39
CA VAL A 199 -4.73 8.77 -19.36
C VAL A 199 -3.46 9.63 -19.36
N LEU A 200 -2.27 9.03 -19.32
CA LEU A 200 -1.01 9.80 -19.24
C LEU A 200 -0.72 10.60 -20.52
N LYS A 201 -0.95 10.01 -21.70
CA LYS A 201 -0.63 10.63 -23.00
C LYS A 201 -1.76 11.47 -23.61
N ASN A 202 -2.99 11.27 -23.16
CA ASN A 202 -4.19 11.95 -23.69
C ASN A 202 -4.66 13.07 -22.74
N ARG A 203 -3.71 13.84 -22.23
CA ARG A 203 -3.95 15.01 -21.37
C ARG A 203 -4.10 16.26 -22.23
#